data_AF-A0A519S3L7-F1
#
_entry.id   AF-A0A519S3L7-F1
#
_cell.length_a   1.000
_cell.length_b   1.000
_cell.length_c   1.000
_cell.angle_alpha   90.00
_cell.angle_beta   90.00
_cell.angle_gamma   90.00
#
_symmetry.space_group_name_H-M   'P 1'
#
loop_
_entity.id
_entity.type
_entity.pdbx_description
1 polymer ?
#
loop_
_entity_poly.entity_id
_entity_poly.type
_entity_poly.pdbx_seq_one_letter_code
_entity_poly.pdbx_strand_id
1 'polypeptide(L)' 'SIVTYISLSEIKIILQDYPNFAQAHRSFIIAKNYIEKVEGNTLKMINNLMVNVGNSYRQEIQEYIKEKTIRTNRS' A
#
# COMPACT_ATOMS: atom_id res chain seq x y z
N SER A 1 1.26 12.45 16.11
CA SER A 1 0.78 12.53 14.71
C SER A 1 1.18 13.87 14.13
N ILE A 2 1.31 13.97 12.81
CA ILE A 2 1.53 15.24 12.09
C ILE A 2 0.33 15.41 11.15
N VAL A 3 -0.26 16.60 11.14
CA VAL A 3 -1.37 16.97 10.23
C VAL A 3 -0.84 18.01 9.27
N THR A 4 -1.11 17.84 7.98
CA THR A 4 -0.64 18.72 6.91
C THR A 4 -1.83 19.22 6.09
N TYR A 5 -1.70 20.41 5.51
CA TYR A 5 -2.68 20.98 4.58
C TYR A 5 -2.18 20.77 3.14
N ILE A 6 -2.32 19.54 2.64
CA ILE A 6 -1.92 19.14 1.28
C ILE A 6 -2.93 18.13 0.73
N SER A 7 -3.22 18.22 -0.57
CA SER A 7 -4.08 17.24 -1.23
C SER A 7 -3.37 15.91 -1.45
N LEU A 8 -4.14 14.83 -1.63
CA LEU A 8 -3.58 13.51 -1.93
C LEU A 8 -2.83 13.49 -3.28
N SER A 9 -3.28 14.29 -4.24
CA SER A 9 -2.65 14.39 -5.57
C SER A 9 -1.29 15.09 -5.50
N GLU A 10 -1.18 16.17 -4.72
CA GLU A 10 0.09 16.88 -4.54
C GLU A 10 1.12 16.02 -3.81
N ILE A 11 0.73 15.38 -2.69
CA ILE A 11 1.66 14.52 -1.96
C ILE A 11 2.06 13.28 -2.80
N LYS A 12 1.18 12.79 -3.69
CA LYS A 12 1.52 11.71 -4.62
C LYS A 12 2.66 12.11 -5.56
N ILE A 13 2.65 13.34 -6.09
CA ILE A 13 3.72 13.85 -6.95
C ILE A 13 5.03 13.92 -6.16
N ILE A 14 5.00 14.44 -4.94
CA ILE A 14 6.19 14.53 -4.07
C ILE A 14 6.76 13.13 -3.77
N LEU A 15 5.89 12.14 -3.57
CA LEU A 15 6.28 10.77 -3.22
C LEU A 15 6.64 9.90 -4.42
N GLN A 16 6.49 10.38 -5.67
CA GLN A 16 6.67 9.57 -6.87
C GLN A 16 8.09 8.96 -7.00
N ASP A 17 9.10 9.68 -6.52
CA ASP A 17 10.51 9.26 -6.56
C ASP A 17 10.90 8.34 -5.39
N TYR A 18 9.95 8.04 -4.49
CA TYR A 18 10.15 7.22 -3.31
C TYR A 18 9.45 5.87 -3.49
N PRO A 19 10.15 4.83 -3.97
CA PRO A 19 9.55 3.57 -4.38
C PRO A 19 8.91 2.79 -3.22
N ASN A 20 9.11 3.20 -1.97
CA ASN A 20 8.43 2.61 -0.82
C ASN A 20 6.97 3.06 -0.68
N PHE A 21 6.56 4.17 -1.29
CA PHE A 21 5.18 4.62 -1.22
C PHE A 21 4.37 4.10 -2.40
N ALA A 22 3.12 3.76 -2.14
CA ALA A 22 2.16 3.34 -3.16
C ALA A 22 0.76 3.83 -2.79
N GLN A 23 -0.01 4.24 -3.78
CA GLN A 23 -1.42 4.55 -3.56
C GLN A 23 -2.19 3.23 -3.52
N ALA A 24 -2.79 2.88 -2.38
CA ALA A 24 -3.58 1.66 -2.24
C ALA A 24 -5.08 1.90 -2.47
N HIS A 25 -5.55 3.14 -2.29
CA HIS A 25 -6.95 3.52 -2.45
C HIS A 25 -7.06 5.00 -2.87
N ARG A 26 -8.23 5.44 -3.34
CA ARG A 26 -8.49 6.84 -3.74
C ARG A 26 -8.22 7.86 -2.62
N SER A 27 -8.18 7.40 -1.37
CA SER A 27 -7.97 8.23 -0.17
C SER A 27 -6.73 7.82 0.63
N PHE A 28 -5.93 6.86 0.15
CA PHE A 28 -4.81 6.32 0.93
C PHE A 28 -3.56 6.10 0.07
N ILE A 29 -2.47 6.73 0.50
CA ILE A 29 -1.09 6.36 0.14
C ILE A 29 -0.49 5.70 1.37
N ILE A 30 0.16 4.55 1.18
CA ILE A 30 0.79 3.77 2.24
C ILE A 30 2.28 3.63 1.98
N ALA A 31 3.04 3.37 3.04
CA ALA A 31 4.41 2.91 2.96
C ALA A 31 4.42 1.36 2.94
N LYS A 32 4.92 0.77 1.85
CA LYS A 32 4.82 -0.66 1.55
C LYS A 32 5.59 -1.55 2.52
N ASN A 33 6.73 -1.07 3.01
CA ASN A 33 7.53 -1.76 4.03
C ASN A 33 6.83 -1.92 5.39
N TYR A 34 5.69 -1.25 5.61
CA TYR A 34 4.88 -1.35 6.82
C TYR A 34 3.61 -2.20 6.64
N ILE A 35 3.48 -2.90 5.52
CA ILE A 35 2.46 -3.93 5.34
C ILE A 35 2.86 -5.14 6.20
N GLU A 36 2.01 -5.52 7.15
CA GLU A 36 2.18 -6.69 8.01
C GLU A 36 1.68 -7.97 7.31
N LYS A 37 0.47 -7.92 6.76
CA LYS A 37 -0.13 -9.03 6.00
C LYS A 37 -1.20 -8.55 5.03
N VAL A 38 -1.59 -9.46 4.13
CA VAL A 38 -2.63 -9.25 3.12
C VAL A 38 -3.74 -10.25 3.37
N GLU A 39 -4.98 -9.76 3.56
CA GLU A 39 -6.17 -10.57 3.80
C GLU A 39 -7.20 -10.28 2.71
N GLY A 40 -7.27 -11.16 1.70
CA GLY A 40 -8.08 -10.92 0.52
C GLY A 40 -7.63 -9.67 -0.24
N ASN A 41 -8.48 -8.64 -0.28
CA ASN A 41 -8.18 -7.33 -0.87
C ASN A 41 -7.82 -6.25 0.17
N THR A 42 -7.58 -6.64 1.42
CA THR A 42 -7.28 -5.72 2.52
C THR A 42 -5.82 -5.85 2.94
N LEU A 43 -5.15 -4.71 3.13
CA LEU A 43 -3.82 -4.64 3.73
C LEU A 43 -3.97 -4.39 5.22
N LYS A 44 -3.34 -5.24 6.03
CA LYS A 44 -3.11 -4.95 7.45
C LYS A 44 -1.73 -4.32 7.58
N MET A 45 -1.68 -3.11 8.13
CA MET A 45 -0.44 -2.40 8.43
C MET A 45 0.05 -2.75 9.85
N ILE A 46 1.35 -2.55 10.13
CA ILE A 46 1.94 -2.87 11.45
C ILE A 46 1.30 -2.15 12.64
N ASN A 47 0.60 -1.04 12.40
CA ASN A 47 -0.11 -0.27 13.40
C ASN A 47 -1.59 -0.67 13.52
N ASN A 48 -1.96 -1.84 13.02
CA ASN A 48 -3.33 -2.36 12.93
C ASN A 48 -4.29 -1.56 12.03
N LEU A 49 -3.80 -0.59 11.25
CA LEU A 49 -4.61 0.06 10.23
C LEU A 49 -4.97 -0.95 9.13
N MET A 50 -6.25 -1.02 8.79
CA MET A 50 -6.77 -1.84 7.69
C MET A 50 -7.07 -0.95 6.50
N VAL A 51 -6.49 -1.26 5.34
CA VAL A 51 -6.68 -0.49 4.10
C VAL A 51 -7.20 -1.40 3.00
N ASN A 52 -8.42 -1.12 2.52
CA ASN A 52 -8.98 -1.80 1.36
C ASN A 52 -8.28 -1.34 0.08
N VAL A 53 -7.77 -2.28 -0.71
CA VAL A 53 -7.13 -1.97 -1.98
C VAL A 53 -8.19 -1.71 -3.05
N GLY A 54 -8.20 -0.48 -3.58
CA GLY A 54 -9.09 -0.11 -4.68
C GLY A 54 -8.70 -0.80 -5.97
N ASN A 55 -9.67 -1.09 -6.84
CA ASN A 55 -9.44 -1.86 -8.07
C ASN A 55 -8.35 -1.25 -8.96
N SER A 56 -8.34 0.08 -9.12
CA SER A 56 -7.35 0.82 -9.92
C SER A 56 -5.93 0.77 -9.36
N TYR A 57 -5.75 0.33 -8.11
CA TYR A 57 -4.46 0.30 -7.40
C TYR A 57 -3.96 -1.12 -7.14
N ARG A 58 -4.78 -2.12 -7.47
CA ARG A 58 -4.52 -3.51 -7.10
C ARG A 58 -3.25 -4.06 -7.74
N GLN A 59 -2.96 -3.70 -8.98
CA GLN A 59 -1.83 -4.25 -9.72
C GLN A 59 -0.49 -3.92 -9.05
N GLU A 60 -0.22 -2.64 -8.81
CA GLU A 60 1.02 -2.16 -8.17
C GLU A 60 1.27 -2.84 -6.81
N ILE A 61 0.21 -2.93 -6.00
CA ILE A 61 0.29 -3.58 -4.68
C ILE A 61 0.56 -5.08 -4.82
N GLN A 62 -0.09 -5.78 -5.76
CA GLN A 62 0.13 -7.20 -5.99
C GLN A 62 1.55 -7.51 -6.49
N GLU A 63 2.11 -6.65 -7.34
CA GLU A 63 3.50 -6.78 -7.81
C GLU A 63 4.47 -6.71 -6.63
N TYR A 64 4.33 -5.70 -5.76
CA TYR A 64 5.13 -5.59 -4.54
C TYR A 64 5.02 -6.83 -3.63
N ILE A 65 3.80 -7.33 -3.41
CA ILE A 65 3.58 -8.52 -2.57
C ILE A 65 4.28 -9.73 -3.18
N LYS A 66 4.15 -9.93 -4.50
CA LYS A 66 4.78 -11.07 -5.21
C LYS A 66 6.30 -11.05 -5.06
N GLU A 67 6.93 -9.88 -5.19
CA GLU A 67 8.38 -9.71 -5.02
C GLU A 67 8.87 -10.03 -3.59
N LYS A 68 8.00 -9.85 -2.58
CA LYS A 68 8.35 -10.01 -1.16
C LYS A 68 7.77 -11.27 -0.51
N THR A 69 7.07 -12.12 -1.25
CA THR A 69 6.43 -13.33 -0.71
C THR A 69 7.14 -14.59 -1.17
N ILE A 70 7.56 -15.43 -0.22
CA ILE A 70 7.93 -16.82 -0.49
C ILE A 70 6.64 -17.64 -0.58
N ARG A 71 6.32 -18.13 -1.77
CA ARG A 71 5.17 -19.03 -1.97
C ARG A 71 5.62 -20.48 -1.79
N THR A 72 5.07 -21.16 -0.79
CA THR A 72 5.19 -22.63 -0.71
C THR A 72 4.05 -23.25 -1.52
N ASN A 73 4.36 -24.18 -2.44
CA ASN A 73 3.32 -24.99 -3.09
C ASN A 73 2.65 -25.86 -2.02
N ARG A 74 1.48 -25.45 -1.55
CA ARG A 74 0.54 -26.35 -0.89
C ARG A 74 -0.63 -26.51 -1.85
N SER A 75 -0.70 -27.70 -2.42
CA SER A 75 -1.79 -28.22 -3.25
C SER A 75 -3.09 -28.26 -2.48
#